data_AF-A0A2M7YHW4-F1
#
_entry.id   AF-A0A2M7YHW4-F1
#
_cell.length_a   1.000
_cell.length_b   1.000
_cell.length_c   1.000
_cell.angle_alpha   90.00
_cell.angle_beta   90.00
_cell.angle_gamma   90.00
#
_symmetry.space_group_name_H-M   'P 1'
#
loop_
_entity.id
_entity.type
_entity.pdbx_description
1 polymer ?
#
loop_
_entity_poly.entity_id
_entity_poly.type
_entity_poly.pdbx_seq_one_letter_code
_entity_poly.pdbx_strand_id
1 'polypeptide(L)'
;MIQFGGEPSVVIKLFSSLLNHPNCSFSNLIVATPCKDSSILRTLYQRSYSWEVIPFCMFKIVDLKKTLFSFREQIQSKTELYRIEKGTSITLEMTDSRQKATLIWEEEIKIEEQETQNVVSLSDIEMVRLLFGFSPENFAGDEEQKRLLVSLFPLDFYFWGLENV
;
A
#
# COMPACT_ATOMS: atom_id res chain seq x y z
N MET A 1 8.87 -20.64 -8.22
CA MET A 1 8.15 -19.79 -7.24
C MET A 1 6.75 -20.38 -7.09
N ILE A 2 6.30 -20.72 -5.87
CA ILE A 2 4.95 -21.28 -5.67
C ILE A 2 4.02 -20.12 -5.33
N GLN A 3 2.99 -19.92 -6.15
CA GLN A 3 1.89 -19.02 -5.82
C GLN A 3 0.94 -19.74 -4.84
N PHE A 4 0.49 -19.03 -3.82
CA PHE A 4 -0.43 -19.56 -2.82
C PHE A 4 -1.55 -18.56 -2.54
N GLY A 5 -2.72 -19.10 -2.20
CA GLY A 5 -3.90 -18.33 -1.89
C GLY A 5 -4.98 -19.23 -1.28
N GLY A 6 -5.98 -18.62 -0.67
CA GLY A 6 -7.06 -19.35 0.02
C GLY A 6 -6.90 -19.34 1.54
N GLU A 7 -7.63 -20.24 2.19
CA GLU A 7 -7.76 -20.26 3.65
C GLU A 7 -6.42 -20.52 4.34
N PRO A 8 -5.96 -19.66 5.28
CA PRO A 8 -4.62 -19.76 5.87
C PRO A 8 -4.30 -21.12 6.47
N SER A 9 -5.27 -21.74 7.14
CA SER A 9 -5.08 -23.06 7.74
C SER A 9 -4.79 -24.17 6.71
N VAL A 10 -5.35 -24.05 5.51
CA VAL A 10 -5.12 -25.00 4.41
C VAL A 10 -3.74 -24.78 3.79
N VAL A 11 -3.35 -23.52 3.59
CA VAL A 11 -2.02 -23.16 3.07
C VAL A 11 -0.90 -23.68 3.97
N ILE A 12 -1.04 -23.51 5.29
CA ILE A 12 -0.04 -24.04 6.25
C ILE A 12 0.02 -25.57 6.24
N LYS A 13 -1.12 -26.26 6.10
CA LYS A 13 -1.14 -27.73 5.95
C LYS A 13 -0.41 -28.17 4.69
N LEU A 14 -0.58 -27.45 3.58
CA LEU A 14 0.14 -27.71 2.34
C LEU A 14 1.66 -27.56 2.54
N PHE A 15 2.10 -26.45 3.14
CA PHE A 15 3.53 -26.24 3.44
C PHE A 15 4.11 -27.33 4.34
N SER A 16 3.37 -27.73 5.37
CA SER A 16 3.75 -28.83 6.26
C SER A 16 3.85 -30.16 5.49
N SER A 17 2.92 -30.42 4.57
CA SER A 17 2.95 -31.62 3.74
C SER A 17 4.15 -31.63 2.79
N LEU A 18 4.54 -30.48 2.24
CA LEU A 18 5.69 -30.36 1.35
C LEU A 18 7.02 -30.60 2.09
N LEU A 19 7.16 -30.04 3.30
CA LEU A 19 8.36 -30.23 4.14
C LEU A 19 8.52 -31.67 4.61
N ASN A 20 7.42 -32.38 4.86
CA ASN A 20 7.43 -33.77 5.35
C ASN A 20 7.30 -34.81 4.22
N HIS A 21 7.28 -34.39 2.96
CA HIS A 21 7.09 -35.31 1.85
C HIS A 21 8.36 -36.17 1.67
N PRO A 22 8.28 -37.50 1.66
CA PRO A 22 9.45 -38.39 1.68
C PRO A 22 10.36 -38.25 0.46
N ASN A 23 9.82 -37.74 -0.66
CA ASN A 23 10.60 -37.46 -1.89
C ASN A 23 11.12 -36.02 -1.97
N CYS A 24 10.86 -35.18 -0.96
CA CYS A 24 11.26 -33.78 -0.93
C CYS A 24 12.20 -33.55 0.27
N SER A 25 13.50 -33.38 -0.01
CA SER A 25 14.51 -33.13 1.03
C SER A 25 14.64 -31.63 1.35
N PHE A 26 13.54 -30.91 1.50
CA PHE A 26 13.60 -29.48 1.86
C PHE A 26 13.80 -29.33 3.38
N SER A 27 14.90 -28.71 3.79
CA SER A 27 15.15 -28.38 5.19
C SER A 27 14.39 -27.12 5.65
N ASN A 28 14.00 -26.27 4.70
CA ASN A 28 13.27 -25.03 4.95
C ASN A 28 12.33 -24.68 3.77
N LEU A 29 11.39 -23.78 4.05
CA LEU A 29 10.51 -23.17 3.05
C LEU A 29 10.59 -21.66 3.22
N ILE A 30 10.88 -20.94 2.14
CA ILE A 30 10.84 -19.48 2.11
C ILE A 30 9.54 -19.06 1.42
N VAL A 31 8.74 -18.25 2.11
CA VAL A 31 7.44 -17.76 1.63
C VAL A 31 7.53 -16.26 1.45
N ALA A 32 7.52 -15.80 0.21
CA ALA A 32 7.41 -14.37 -0.11
C ALA A 32 5.94 -13.97 -0.15
N THR A 33 5.59 -12.89 0.54
CA THR A 33 4.23 -12.33 0.56
C THR A 33 4.31 -10.81 0.63
N PRO A 34 3.36 -10.07 0.02
CA PRO A 34 3.20 -8.65 0.30
C PRO A 34 3.09 -8.45 1.81
N CYS A 35 3.79 -7.44 2.34
CA CYS A 35 3.76 -7.10 3.77
C CYS A 35 2.45 -6.39 4.16
N LYS A 36 1.31 -6.75 3.56
CA LYS A 36 0.00 -6.19 3.86
C LYS A 36 -0.69 -7.00 4.95
N ASP A 37 -1.24 -6.32 5.94
CA ASP A 37 -1.96 -6.97 7.03
C ASP A 37 -3.09 -7.85 6.46
N SER A 38 -3.01 -9.13 6.77
CA SER A 38 -3.91 -10.16 6.27
C SER A 38 -3.88 -11.37 7.18
N SER A 39 -4.97 -12.15 7.17
CA SER A 39 -5.05 -13.39 7.97
C SER A 39 -3.94 -14.38 7.61
N ILE A 40 -3.55 -14.46 6.34
CA ILE A 40 -2.44 -15.30 5.89
C ILE A 40 -1.10 -14.79 6.42
N LEU A 41 -0.81 -13.49 6.31
CA LEU A 41 0.45 -12.92 6.82
C LEU A 41 0.60 -13.13 8.33
N ARG A 42 -0.47 -12.89 9.10
CA ARG A 42 -0.50 -13.14 10.55
C ARG A 42 -0.24 -14.60 10.88
N THR A 43 -0.85 -15.52 10.12
CA THR A 43 -0.66 -16.96 10.31
C THR A 43 0.78 -17.37 9.98
N LEU A 44 1.38 -16.81 8.93
CA LEU A 44 2.77 -17.05 8.58
C LEU A 44 3.70 -16.55 9.70
N TYR A 45 3.51 -15.34 10.22
CA TYR A 45 4.30 -14.82 11.34
C TYR A 45 4.26 -15.72 12.58
N GLN A 46 3.10 -16.30 12.90
CA GLN A 46 2.96 -17.19 14.06
C GLN A 46 3.64 -18.55 13.89
N ARG A 47 3.91 -18.98 12.66
CA ARG A 47 4.40 -20.32 12.34
C ARG A 47 5.84 -20.33 11.82
N SER A 48 6.31 -19.21 11.28
CA SER A 48 7.66 -19.07 10.75
C SER A 48 8.70 -19.03 11.88
N TYR A 49 9.86 -19.66 11.64
CA TYR A 49 11.02 -19.57 12.54
C TYR A 49 11.66 -18.18 12.51
N SER A 50 11.70 -17.54 11.33
CA SER A 50 12.21 -16.19 11.14
C SER A 50 11.43 -15.48 10.04
N TRP A 51 11.52 -14.16 10.01
CA TRP A 51 10.98 -13.32 8.97
C TRP A 51 11.86 -12.10 8.75
N GLU A 52 11.81 -11.57 7.54
CA GLU A 52 12.48 -10.33 7.17
C GLU A 52 11.57 -9.54 6.22
N VAL A 53 11.75 -8.21 6.21
CA VAL A 53 11.11 -7.33 5.25
C VAL A 53 12.18 -6.91 4.26
N ILE A 54 12.06 -7.37 3.02
CA ILE A 54 12.98 -7.04 1.94
C ILE A 54 12.34 -6.03 0.98
N PRO A 55 13.08 -5.00 0.52
CA PRO A 55 12.62 -4.17 -0.58
C PRO A 55 12.42 -5.02 -1.83
N PHE A 56 11.19 -5.04 -2.36
CA PHE A 56 10.88 -5.84 -3.54
C PHE A 56 11.19 -5.10 -4.84
N CYS A 57 10.84 -3.83 -4.94
CA CYS A 57 11.17 -2.98 -6.08
C CYS A 57 11.24 -1.51 -5.70
N MET A 58 11.72 -0.69 -6.64
CA MET A 58 11.71 0.77 -6.52
C MET A 58 10.57 1.33 -7.38
N PHE A 59 9.74 2.18 -6.78
CA PHE A 59 8.73 2.95 -7.48
C PHE A 59 9.16 4.41 -7.61
N LYS A 60 8.80 5.01 -8.74
CA LYS A 60 8.91 6.45 -8.96
C LYS A 60 7.59 6.95 -9.53
N ILE A 61 7.01 7.96 -8.87
CA ILE A 61 5.85 8.68 -9.40
C ILE A 61 6.39 9.64 -10.47
N VAL A 62 6.03 9.39 -11.73
CA VAL A 62 6.42 10.25 -12.85
C VAL A 62 5.50 11.46 -12.95
N ASP A 63 4.20 11.25 -12.72
CA ASP A 63 3.16 12.28 -12.76
C ASP A 63 2.20 12.06 -11.59
N LEU A 64 2.25 12.90 -10.57
CA LEU A 64 1.48 12.73 -9.33
C LEU A 64 -0.03 12.78 -9.58
N LYS A 65 -0.48 13.78 -10.35
CA LYS A 65 -1.90 13.98 -10.65
C LYS A 65 -2.47 12.81 -11.44
N LYS A 66 -1.80 12.39 -12.51
CA LYS A 66 -2.24 11.23 -13.30
C LYS A 66 -2.22 9.95 -12.48
N THR A 67 -1.25 9.79 -11.59
CA THR A 67 -1.19 8.65 -10.67
C THR A 67 -2.43 8.62 -9.80
N LEU A 68 -2.71 9.69 -9.04
CA LEU A 68 -3.90 9.75 -8.18
C LEU A 68 -5.21 9.58 -8.97
N PHE A 69 -5.29 10.15 -10.18
CA PHE A 69 -6.44 10.00 -11.07
C PHE A 69 -6.67 8.57 -11.52
N SER A 70 -5.61 7.79 -11.72
CA SER A 70 -5.71 6.37 -12.06
C SER A 70 -6.26 5.52 -10.91
N PHE A 71 -6.12 5.99 -9.66
CA PHE A 71 -6.67 5.35 -8.46
C PHE A 71 -7.95 6.03 -7.95
N ARG A 72 -8.56 6.95 -8.70
CA ARG A 72 -9.69 7.77 -8.23
C ARG A 72 -10.85 6.94 -7.66
N GLU A 73 -11.17 5.80 -8.28
CA GLU A 73 -12.28 4.94 -7.85
C GLU A 73 -12.01 4.28 -6.49
N GLN A 74 -10.77 3.87 -6.26
CA GLN A 74 -10.34 3.35 -4.97
C GLN A 74 -10.35 4.43 -3.90
N ILE A 75 -9.84 5.62 -4.24
CA ILE A 75 -9.83 6.76 -3.32
C ILE A 75 -11.29 7.14 -2.97
N GLN A 76 -12.17 7.25 -3.96
CA GLN A 76 -13.61 7.49 -3.79
C GLN A 76 -14.24 6.44 -2.85
N SER A 77 -14.02 5.15 -3.13
CA SER A 77 -14.56 4.06 -2.30
C SER A 77 -14.11 4.15 -0.84
N LYS A 78 -12.84 4.50 -0.60
CA LYS A 78 -12.32 4.70 0.76
C LYS A 78 -12.96 5.89 1.44
N THR A 79 -13.23 6.97 0.71
CA THR A 79 -13.81 8.19 1.29
C THR A 79 -15.24 7.96 1.77
N GLU A 80 -15.99 7.14 1.05
CA GLU A 80 -17.33 6.68 1.45
C GLU A 80 -17.25 5.74 2.66
N LEU A 81 -16.31 4.78 2.66
CA LEU A 81 -16.10 3.83 3.75
C LEU A 81 -15.75 4.53 5.07
N TYR A 82 -14.85 5.51 5.03
CA TYR A 82 -14.39 6.27 6.19
C TYR A 82 -15.22 7.53 6.47
N ARG A 83 -16.28 7.77 5.68
CA ARG A 83 -17.20 8.91 5.82
C ARG A 83 -16.49 10.27 5.88
N ILE A 84 -15.56 10.49 4.96
CA ILE A 84 -14.90 11.79 4.81
C ILE A 84 -15.94 12.84 4.38
N GLU A 85 -15.94 13.98 5.05
CA GLU A 85 -16.94 15.03 4.85
C GLU A 85 -16.76 15.73 3.50
N LYS A 86 -17.87 16.06 2.84
CA LYS A 86 -17.86 16.88 1.62
C LYS A 86 -17.30 18.28 1.92
N GLY A 87 -16.54 18.83 0.99
CA GLY A 87 -15.82 20.08 1.13
C GLY A 87 -14.43 19.92 1.77
N THR A 88 -14.09 18.73 2.27
CA THR A 88 -12.71 18.45 2.68
C THR A 88 -11.80 18.50 1.45
N SER A 89 -10.54 18.88 1.66
CA SER A 89 -9.51 18.80 0.63
C SER A 89 -8.14 18.56 1.24
N ILE A 90 -7.25 17.90 0.50
CA ILE A 90 -5.84 17.80 0.87
C ILE A 90 -4.98 17.97 -0.39
N THR A 91 -3.93 18.77 -0.27
CA THR A 91 -2.92 18.96 -1.31
C THR A 91 -1.71 18.11 -0.98
N LEU A 92 -1.31 17.26 -1.92
CA LEU A 92 -0.08 16.48 -1.87
C LEU A 92 0.97 17.17 -2.74
N GLU A 93 2.10 17.53 -2.16
CA GLU A 93 3.21 18.19 -2.85
C GLU A 93 4.47 17.33 -2.78
N MET A 94 5.11 17.13 -3.92
CA MET A 94 6.42 16.50 -4.06
C MET A 94 7.50 17.58 -4.15
N THR A 95 8.33 17.72 -3.13
CA THR A 95 9.30 18.83 -3.00
C THR A 95 10.44 18.77 -4.02
N ASP A 96 10.89 17.57 -4.40
CA ASP A 96 12.01 17.40 -5.33
C ASP A 96 11.58 17.66 -6.78
N SER A 97 10.49 17.02 -7.21
CA SER A 97 9.94 17.18 -8.57
C SER A 97 9.01 18.37 -8.75
N ARG A 98 8.66 19.06 -7.65
CA ARG A 98 7.74 20.21 -7.60
C ARG A 98 6.36 19.92 -8.19
N GLN A 99 5.95 18.66 -8.12
CA GLN A 99 4.62 18.24 -8.55
C GLN A 99 3.63 18.43 -7.41
N LYS A 100 2.40 18.78 -7.76
CA LYS A 100 1.32 18.90 -6.81
C LYS A 100 0.02 18.36 -7.36
N ALA A 101 -0.78 17.80 -6.46
CA ALA A 101 -2.11 17.36 -6.74
C ALA A 101 -2.99 17.53 -5.51
N THR A 102 -4.14 18.15 -5.69
CA THR A 102 -5.14 18.36 -4.65
C THR A 102 -6.30 17.42 -4.86
N LEU A 103 -6.62 16.65 -3.83
CA LEU A 103 -7.82 15.84 -3.75
C LEU A 103 -8.91 16.70 -3.10
N ILE A 104 -10.05 16.86 -3.77
CA ILE A 104 -11.20 17.63 -3.28
C ILE A 104 -12.40 16.69 -3.22
N TRP A 105 -13.01 16.58 -2.05
CA TRP A 105 -14.14 15.69 -1.81
C TRP A 105 -15.46 16.41 -1.99
N GLU A 106 -16.17 16.12 -3.08
CA GLU A 106 -17.52 16.63 -3.33
C GLU A 106 -18.52 15.47 -3.46
N GLU A 107 -19.36 15.45 -4.49
CA GLU A 107 -20.14 14.26 -4.85
C GLU A 107 -19.24 13.17 -5.44
N GLU A 108 -18.30 13.58 -6.28
CA GLU A 108 -17.21 12.76 -6.79
C GLU A 108 -15.88 13.42 -6.42
N ILE A 109 -14.85 12.62 -6.20
CA ILE A 109 -13.52 13.12 -5.93
C ILE A 109 -12.95 13.84 -7.17
N LYS A 110 -12.55 15.10 -6.98
CA LYS A 110 -11.84 15.88 -7.99
C LYS A 110 -10.35 15.89 -7.67
N ILE A 111 -9.54 15.90 -8.73
CA ILE A 111 -8.08 15.93 -8.63
C ILE A 111 -7.54 17.08 -9.47
N GLU A 112 -7.04 18.10 -8.80
CA GLU A 112 -6.65 19.37 -9.39
C GLU A 112 -5.21 19.75 -9.03
N GLU A 113 -4.67 20.81 -9.62
CA GLU A 113 -3.32 21.33 -9.29
C GLU A 113 -3.35 22.55 -8.37
N GLN A 114 -4.56 23.07 -8.11
CA GLN A 114 -4.75 24.23 -7.26
C GLN A 114 -4.59 23.85 -5.80
N GLU A 115 -3.69 24.55 -5.12
CA GLU A 115 -3.36 24.32 -3.71
C GLU A 115 -4.50 24.75 -2.79
N THR A 116 -4.65 24.02 -1.68
CA THR A 116 -5.61 24.31 -0.60
C THR A 116 -4.87 24.59 0.70
N GLN A 117 -5.58 24.91 1.78
CA GLN A 117 -4.93 25.20 3.07
C GLN A 117 -4.28 23.96 3.70
N ASN A 118 -4.79 22.76 3.41
CA ASN A 118 -4.31 21.53 3.99
C ASN A 118 -3.27 20.87 3.07
N VAL A 119 -1.99 21.20 3.27
CA VAL A 119 -0.88 20.76 2.40
C VAL A 119 0.03 19.77 3.13
N VAL A 120 0.34 18.66 2.46
CA VAL A 120 1.33 17.67 2.87
C VAL A 120 2.47 17.69 1.85
N SER A 121 3.60 18.29 2.23
CA SER A 121 4.79 18.42 1.39
C SER A 121 5.83 17.37 1.78
N LEU A 122 6.20 16.51 0.83
CA LEU A 122 7.09 15.36 1.04
C LEU A 122 8.13 15.28 -0.08
N SER A 123 9.29 14.66 0.17
CA SER A 123 10.19 14.26 -0.92
C SER A 123 9.51 13.27 -1.86
N ASP A 124 10.07 13.10 -3.07
CA ASP A 124 9.53 12.14 -4.05
C ASP A 124 9.46 10.71 -3.47
N ILE A 125 10.45 10.33 -2.64
CA ILE A 125 10.54 9.02 -2.00
C ILE A 125 9.48 8.87 -0.90
N GLU A 126 9.29 9.90 -0.08
CA GLU A 126 8.28 9.90 0.97
C GLU A 126 6.88 9.89 0.40
N MET A 127 6.62 10.60 -0.71
CA MET A 127 5.34 10.54 -1.41
C MET A 127 5.03 9.12 -1.90
N VAL A 128 6.02 8.42 -2.48
CA VAL A 128 5.86 7.00 -2.86
C VAL A 128 5.52 6.14 -1.64
N ARG A 129 6.19 6.37 -0.50
CA ARG A 129 5.94 5.64 0.75
C ARG A 129 4.58 5.97 1.35
N LEU A 130 4.10 7.20 1.23
CA LEU A 130 2.75 7.58 1.63
C LEU A 130 1.73 6.84 0.76
N LEU A 131 1.86 6.94 -0.57
CA LEU A 131 0.86 6.38 -1.48
C LEU A 131 0.81 4.85 -1.47
N PHE A 132 1.93 4.15 -1.30
CA PHE A 132 2.01 2.70 -1.49
C PHE A 132 2.66 1.94 -0.32
N GLY A 133 3.13 2.63 0.71
CA GLY A 133 3.89 2.04 1.82
C GLY A 133 3.07 1.86 3.10
N PHE A 134 3.78 1.81 4.22
CA PHE A 134 3.21 1.61 5.56
C PHE A 134 3.17 2.92 6.34
N SER A 135 2.27 2.96 7.31
CA SER A 135 2.16 4.03 8.30
C SER A 135 2.00 5.43 7.70
N PRO A 136 0.91 5.68 6.94
CA PRO A 136 0.61 7.00 6.40
C PRO A 136 0.54 8.09 7.49
N GLU A 137 0.23 7.73 8.74
CA GLU A 137 0.22 8.62 9.90
C GLU A 137 1.56 9.32 10.17
N ASN A 138 2.68 8.74 9.75
CA ASN A 138 4.01 9.30 9.97
C ASN A 138 4.30 10.53 9.10
N PHE A 139 3.48 10.77 8.08
CA PHE A 139 3.67 11.88 7.12
C PHE A 139 2.73 13.07 7.39
N ALA A 140 1.91 13.00 8.44
CA ALA A 140 1.00 14.05 8.82
C ALA A 140 1.66 15.11 9.71
N GLY A 141 1.35 16.38 9.47
CA GLY A 141 1.74 17.51 10.33
C GLY A 141 0.77 17.77 11.48
N ASP A 142 -0.48 17.32 11.37
CA ASP A 142 -1.52 17.46 12.39
C ASP A 142 -2.50 16.26 12.42
N GLU A 143 -3.43 16.26 13.38
CA GLU A 143 -4.39 15.16 13.55
C GLU A 143 -5.45 15.08 12.43
N GLU A 144 -5.77 16.20 11.77
CA GLU A 144 -6.70 16.19 10.65
C GLU A 144 -6.06 15.50 9.44
N GLN A 145 -4.84 15.91 9.08
CA GLN A 145 -4.02 15.28 8.08
C GLN A 145 -3.85 13.79 8.38
N LYS A 146 -3.49 13.45 9.62
CA LYS A 146 -3.31 12.05 10.02
C LYS A 146 -4.57 11.22 9.78
N ARG A 147 -5.74 11.75 10.17
CA ARG A 147 -7.03 11.09 9.91
C ARG A 147 -7.25 10.87 8.41
N LEU A 148 -6.99 11.88 7.59
CA LEU A 148 -7.17 11.80 6.14
C LEU A 148 -6.17 10.80 5.50
N LEU A 149 -4.89 10.92 5.80
CA LEU A 149 -3.84 10.08 5.23
C LEU A 149 -4.07 8.60 5.58
N VAL A 150 -4.41 8.28 6.83
CA VAL A 150 -4.71 6.90 7.27
C VAL A 150 -5.97 6.35 6.60
N SER A 151 -6.96 7.20 6.30
CA SER A 151 -8.20 6.77 5.65
C SER A 151 -8.00 6.50 4.15
N LEU A 152 -7.12 7.26 3.50
CA LEU A 152 -6.95 7.23 2.05
C LEU A 152 -5.85 6.25 1.61
N PHE A 153 -4.79 6.14 2.39
CA PHE A 153 -3.57 5.44 2.03
C PHE A 153 -3.31 4.22 2.93
N PRO A 154 -2.57 3.22 2.46
CA PRO A 154 -1.98 3.09 1.13
C PRO A 154 -2.98 2.72 0.03
N LEU A 155 -2.71 3.11 -1.21
CA LEU A 155 -3.40 2.67 -2.40
C LEU A 155 -3.05 1.20 -2.68
N ASP A 156 -4.05 0.38 -2.99
CA ASP A 156 -3.81 -1.01 -3.35
C ASP A 156 -3.26 -1.06 -4.78
N PHE A 157 -1.97 -1.34 -4.86
CA PHE A 157 -1.29 -1.58 -6.12
C PHE A 157 -0.77 -3.02 -6.14
N TYR A 158 -1.36 -3.82 -7.02
CA TYR A 158 -0.91 -5.19 -7.24
C TYR A 158 0.10 -5.20 -8.37
N PHE A 159 1.34 -5.53 -8.02
CA PHE A 159 2.36 -5.81 -9.00
C PHE A 159 2.93 -7.18 -8.72
N TRP A 160 3.15 -7.91 -9.81
CA TRP A 160 3.92 -9.13 -9.78
C TRP A 160 5.31 -8.78 -10.31
N GLY A 161 6.35 -9.40 -9.76
CA GLY A 161 7.66 -9.34 -10.38
C GLY A 161 7.50 -9.78 -11.84
N LEU A 162 7.92 -8.93 -12.79
CA LEU A 162 8.05 -9.37 -14.17
C LEU A 162 8.99 -10.57 -14.12
N GLU A 163 8.49 -11.76 -14.43
CA GLU A 163 9.39 -12.88 -14.68
C GLU A 163 10.32 -12.44 -15.82
N ASN A 164 11.62 -12.47 -15.52
CA ASN A 164 12.79 -12.19 -16.37
C ASN A 164 13.48 -10.82 -16.17
N VAL A 165 14.64 -10.87 -15.49
CA VAL A 165 15.95 -10.83 -16.18
C VAL A 165 16.82 -11.96 -15.66
#